data_AF-A0AAE3FSL2-F1
#
_entry.id   AF-A0AAE3FSL2-F1
#
_cell.length_a   1.000
_cell.length_b   1.000
_cell.length_c   1.000
_cell.angle_alpha   90.00
_cell.angle_beta   90.00
_cell.angle_gamma   90.00
#
_symmetry.space_group_name_H-M   'P 1'
#
loop_
_entity.id
_entity.type
_entity.pdbx_description
1 polymer ?
#
loop_
_entity_poly.entity_id
_entity_poly.type
_entity_poly.pdbx_seq_one_letter_code
_entity_poly.pdbx_strand_id
1 'polypeptide(L)' 'MTTQSAQPTDKGTGYAVLFGVLATISAAVMYVGATSLAPQMVGAAGFAAVLVFGALAILALHVYS' A
#
# COMPACT_ATOMS: atom_id res chain seq x y z
N MET A 1 9.37 39.77 -6.65
CA MET A 1 8.64 38.49 -6.60
C MET A 1 9.66 37.39 -6.36
N THR A 2 9.69 36.84 -5.15
CA THR A 2 10.48 35.64 -4.84
C THR A 2 9.74 34.44 -5.42
N THR A 3 10.26 33.85 -6.50
CA THR A 3 9.73 32.60 -7.04
C THR A 3 10.09 31.49 -6.06
N GLN A 4 9.20 31.22 -5.09
CA GLN A 4 9.20 29.95 -4.41
C GLN A 4 8.89 28.91 -5.48
N SER A 5 9.94 28.24 -5.99
CA SER A 5 9.77 27.08 -6.85
C SER A 5 8.77 26.17 -6.17
N ALA A 6 7.69 25.81 -6.86
CA ALA A 6 6.75 24.81 -6.39
C ALA A 6 7.54 23.51 -6.25
N GLN A 7 8.10 23.28 -5.07
CA GLN A 7 8.87 22.09 -4.79
C GLN A 7 7.93 20.90 -5.00
N PRO A 8 8.33 19.86 -5.75
CA PRO A 8 7.54 18.64 -5.86
C PRO A 8 7.14 18.20 -4.46
N THR A 9 5.84 18.04 -4.24
CA THR A 9 5.35 17.63 -2.93
C THR A 9 5.70 16.16 -2.75
N ASP A 10 6.50 15.83 -1.73
CA ASP A 10 6.86 14.43 -1.38
C ASP A 10 5.66 13.57 -0.95
N LYS A 11 4.43 14.09 -1.06
CA LYS A 11 3.19 13.39 -0.76
C LYS A 11 3.03 12.12 -1.59
N GLY A 12 3.42 12.13 -2.88
CA GLY A 12 3.34 10.92 -3.71
C GLY A 12 4.18 9.78 -3.14
N THR A 13 5.44 10.07 -2.82
CA THR A 13 6.36 9.14 -2.17
C THR A 13 5.83 8.71 -0.80
N GLY A 14 5.37 9.65 0.03
CA GLY A 14 4.87 9.36 1.37
C GLY A 14 3.65 8.43 1.38
N TYR A 15 2.68 8.67 0.50
CA TYR A 15 1.51 7.81 0.36
C TYR A 15 1.86 6.46 -0.24
N ALA A 16 2.76 6.41 -1.23
CA ALA A 16 3.23 5.16 -1.82
C ALA A 16 3.89 4.25 -0.78
N VAL A 17 4.73 4.82 0.09
CA VAL A 17 5.37 4.09 1.19
C VAL A 17 4.33 3.62 2.20
N LEU A 18 3.38 4.47 2.60
CA LEU A 18 2.31 4.09 3.54
C LEU A 18 1.50 2.89 3.02
N PHE A 19 1.01 2.97 1.78
CA PHE A 19 0.23 1.89 1.16
C PHE A 19 1.08 0.65 0.87
N GLY A 20 2.36 0.82 0.55
CA GLY A 20 3.31 -0.29 0.43
C GLY A 20 3.50 -1.06 1.74
N VAL A 21 3.62 -0.36 2.88
CA VAL A 21 3.71 -1.00 4.20
C VAL A 21 2.41 -1.75 4.51
N LEU A 22 1.25 -1.14 4.27
CA LEU A 22 -0.06 -1.80 4.47
C LEU A 22 -0.23 -3.05 3.59
N ALA A 23 0.22 -2.98 2.33
CA ALA A 23 0.24 -4.12 1.43
C ALA A 23 1.15 -5.24 1.97
N THR A 24 2.35 -4.89 2.45
CA THR A 24 3.29 -5.87 3.02
C THR A 24 2.71 -6.56 4.26
N ILE A 25 2.05 -5.82 5.15
CA ILE A 25 1.37 -6.38 6.33
C ILE A 25 0.24 -7.32 5.88
N SER A 26 -0.55 -6.93 4.89
CA SER A 26 -1.63 -7.76 4.35
C SER A 26 -1.10 -9.04 3.71
N ALA A 27 0.07 -8.98 3.06
CA ALA A 27 0.75 -10.15 2.51
C ALA A 27 1.24 -11.09 3.62
N ALA A 28 1.70 -10.55 4.75
CA ALA A 28 2.03 -11.36 5.93
C ALA A 28 0.79 -12.06 6.49
N VAL A 29 -0.37 -11.39 6.53
CA VAL A 29 -1.65 -12.02 6.93
C VAL A 29 -2.03 -13.16 5.97
N MET A 30 -1.86 -12.97 4.66
CA MET A 30 -2.05 -14.03 3.66
C MET A 30 -1.12 -15.22 3.93
N TYR A 31 0.16 -14.97 4.20
CA TYR A 31 1.14 -16.01 4.49
C TYR A 31 0.76 -16.82 5.73
N VAL A 32 0.40 -16.17 6.83
CA VAL A 32 -0.02 -16.83 8.08
C VAL A 32 -1.31 -17.66 7.87
N GLY A 33 -2.25 -17.14 7.08
CA GLY A 33 -3.47 -17.87 6.71
C GLY A 33 -3.22 -19.09 5.82
N ALA A 34 -2.17 -19.07 5.00
CA ALA A 34 -1.77 -20.20 4.17
C ALA A 34 -1.06 -21.31 4.97
N THR A 35 -0.37 -20.97 6.07
CA THR A 35 0.43 -21.91 6.87
C THR A 35 -0.33 -22.61 8.00
N SER A 36 -1.67 -22.72 7.93
CA SER A 36 -2.53 -23.44 8.89
C SER A 36 -2.76 -22.77 10.27
N LEU A 37 -2.25 -21.55 10.50
CA LEU A 37 -2.43 -20.86 11.78
C LEU A 37 -3.79 -20.13 11.89
N ALA A 38 -4.48 -19.91 10.78
CA ALA A 38 -5.74 -19.18 10.70
C ALA A 38 -6.67 -19.77 9.61
N PRO A 39 -7.98 -19.47 9.63
CA PRO A 39 -8.93 -19.93 8.63
C PRO A 39 -8.54 -19.49 7.22
N GLN A 40 -8.79 -20.34 6.21
CA GLN A 40 -8.57 -20.02 4.78
C GLN A 40 -9.19 -18.68 4.36
N MET A 41 -10.30 -18.29 4.96
CA MET A 41 -10.99 -17.02 4.71
C MET A 41 -10.16 -15.80 5.15
N VAL A 42 -9.35 -15.93 6.20
CA VAL A 42 -8.41 -14.88 6.64
C VAL A 42 -7.27 -14.72 5.64
N GLY A 43 -6.74 -15.84 5.11
CA GLY A 43 -5.73 -15.80 4.06
C GLY A 43 -6.25 -15.13 2.78
N ALA A 44 -7.47 -15.47 2.36
CA ALA A 44 -8.14 -14.84 1.22
C ALA A 44 -8.40 -13.34 1.44
N ALA A 45 -8.80 -12.94 2.65
CA ALA A 45 -8.96 -11.54 3.02
C ALA A 45 -7.62 -10.77 2.98
N GLY A 46 -6.52 -11.39 3.44
CA GLY A 46 -5.18 -10.81 3.35
C GLY A 46 -4.74 -10.59 1.90
N PHE A 47 -5.02 -11.54 1.01
CA PHE A 47 -4.76 -11.39 -0.42
C PHE A 47 -5.59 -10.27 -1.06
N ALA A 48 -6.90 -10.20 -0.77
CA ALA A 48 -7.74 -9.12 -1.27
C ALA A 48 -7.25 -7.74 -0.79
N ALA A 49 -6.85 -7.62 0.48
CA ALA A 49 -6.30 -6.40 1.05
C ALA A 49 -4.98 -5.99 0.39
N VAL A 50 -4.07 -6.93 0.08
CA VAL A 50 -2.85 -6.68 -0.70
C VAL A 50 -3.16 -5.99 -2.02
N LEU A 51 -4.14 -6.50 -2.77
CA LEU A 51 -4.47 -5.95 -4.08
C LEU A 51 -5.01 -4.52 -3.98
N VAL A 52 -5.86 -4.25 -2.98
CA VAL A 52 -6.43 -2.92 -2.75
C VAL A 52 -5.32 -1.94 -2.36
N PHE A 53 -4.48 -2.26 -1.36
CA PHE A 53 -3.42 -1.37 -0.93
C PHE A 53 -2.34 -1.18 -2.01
N GLY A 54 -2.01 -2.22 -2.78
CA GLY A 54 -1.11 -2.12 -3.92
C GLY A 54 -1.65 -1.19 -5.00
N ALA A 55 -2.95 -1.29 -5.33
CA ALA A 55 -3.60 -0.38 -6.27
C ALA A 55 -3.62 1.07 -5.76
N LEU A 56 -3.88 1.28 -4.47
CA LEU A 56 -3.83 2.61 -3.84
C LEU A 56 -2.41 3.20 -3.85
N ALA A 57 -1.37 2.39 -3.68
CA ALA A 57 0.02 2.84 -3.77
C ALA A 57 0.33 3.38 -5.17
N ILE A 58 -0.07 2.65 -6.22
CA ILE A 58 0.12 3.08 -7.61
C ILE A 58 -0.72 4.32 -7.90
N LEU A 59 -1.98 4.36 -7.45
CA LEU A 59 -2.85 5.52 -7.62
C LEU A 59 -2.26 6.77 -6.95
N ALA A 60 -1.72 6.64 -5.75
CA ALA A 60 -1.09 7.75 -5.05
C ALA A 60 0.16 8.25 -5.79
N LEU A 61 0.99 7.35 -6.32
CA LEU A 61 2.09 7.75 -7.19
C LEU A 61 1.56 8.47 -8.43
N HIS A 62 0.50 7.99 -9.06
CA HIS A 62 -0.03 8.58 -10.29
C HIS A 62 -0.69 9.95 -10.09
N VAL A 63 -1.36 10.17 -8.95
CA VAL A 63 -2.06 11.42 -8.65
C VAL A 63 -1.11 12.51 -8.13
N TYR A 64 -0.02 12.11 -7.47
CA TYR A 64 0.89 13.04 -6.79
C TYR A 64 2.32 13.04 -7.39
N SER A 65 2.57 12.37 -8.52
CA SER A 65 3.81 12.48 -9.31
C SER A 65 3.87 13.75 -10.13
#